data_AF-A0A7L3GUQ4-F1
#
_entry.id   AF-A0A7L3GUQ4-F1
#
_cell.length_a   1.000
_cell.length_b   1.000
_cell.length_c   1.000
_cell.angle_alpha   90.00
_cell.angle_beta   90.00
_cell.angle_gamma   90.00
#
_symmetry.space_group_name_H-M   'P 1'
#
loop_
_entity.id
_entity.type
_entity.pdbx_description
1 polymer ?
#
loop_
_entity_poly.entity_id
_entity_poly.type
_entity_poly.pdbx_seq_one_letter_code
_entity_poly.pdbx_strand_id
1 'polypeptide(L)'
;FQIVNGYFVHYFAPQEMPVFPKNVIFVIDRSGSMAGRKIEQTRDALLKILQDLRPEDHFNFITFNSKVVEWKSSLLQATAENVASAAGFVQTFSASGGTDINHALLTAVSVLDKAQRLPERSVSMIILLTDGQPTSGE
;
A
#
# COMPACT_ATOMS: atom_id res chain seq x y z
N PHE A 1 9.53 26.39 -19.67
CA PHE A 1 9.10 27.64 -19.00
C PHE A 1 8.48 28.53 -20.05
N GLN A 2 7.21 28.90 -19.91
CA GLN A 2 6.52 29.83 -20.81
C GLN A 2 5.87 30.93 -19.97
N ILE A 3 6.06 32.19 -20.38
CA ILE A 3 5.36 33.36 -19.83
C ILE A 3 4.48 33.92 -20.95
N VAL A 4 3.18 34.08 -20.68
CA VAL A 4 2.23 34.73 -21.61
C VAL A 4 1.33 35.66 -20.80
N ASN A 5 1.24 36.94 -21.19
CA ASN A 5 0.39 37.96 -20.57
C ASN A 5 0.55 38.12 -19.04
N GLY A 6 1.76 37.95 -18.50
CA GLY A 6 2.04 38.08 -17.06
C GLY A 6 1.77 36.82 -16.24
N TYR A 7 1.33 35.72 -16.86
CA TYR A 7 1.20 34.40 -16.24
C TYR A 7 2.35 33.49 -16.67
N PHE A 8 2.82 32.62 -15.77
CA PHE A 8 3.85 31.63 -16.09
C PHE A 8 3.38 30.21 -15.84
N VAL A 9 3.85 29.28 -16.68
CA VAL A 9 3.69 27.84 -16.47
C VAL A 9 5.07 27.17 -16.57
N HIS A 10 5.37 26.33 -15.57
CA HIS A 10 6.57 25.51 -15.54
C HIS A 10 6.18 24.04 -15.56
N TYR A 11 6.35 23.40 -16.72
CA TYR A 11 6.24 21.95 -16.86
C TYR A 11 7.57 21.31 -16.51
N PHE A 12 7.55 20.39 -15.55
CA PHE A 12 8.71 19.57 -15.20
C PHE A 12 8.31 18.09 -15.28
N ALA A 13 8.75 17.43 -16.35
CA ALA A 13 8.56 16.01 -16.60
C ALA A 13 9.83 15.49 -17.29
N PRO A 14 10.92 15.26 -16.55
CA PRO A 14 12.16 14.75 -17.12
C PRO A 14 11.90 13.41 -17.83
N GLN A 15 12.42 13.26 -19.05
CA GLN A 15 12.17 12.09 -19.90
C GLN A 15 12.85 10.82 -19.36
N GLU A 16 13.95 10.99 -18.64
CA GLU A 16 14.68 9.90 -17.99
C GLU A 16 14.70 10.17 -16.48
N MET A 17 13.99 9.35 -15.72
CA MET A 17 14.13 9.29 -14.27
C MET A 17 14.67 7.92 -13.87
N PRO A 18 15.69 7.86 -13.01
CA PRO A 18 16.13 6.60 -12.45
C PRO A 18 14.97 5.95 -11.68
N VAL A 19 14.75 4.65 -11.90
CA VAL A 19 13.69 3.91 -11.22
C VAL A 19 14.14 3.59 -9.80
N PHE A 20 13.71 4.40 -8.84
CA PHE A 20 14.05 4.18 -7.43
C PHE A 20 13.34 2.94 -6.86
N PRO A 21 14.00 2.13 -6.02
CA PRO A 21 13.33 1.10 -5.24
C PRO A 21 12.20 1.69 -4.39
N LYS A 22 11.10 0.97 -4.25
CA LYS A 22 9.93 1.39 -3.48
C LYS A 22 9.88 0.66 -2.14
N ASN A 23 9.57 1.37 -1.06
CA ASN A 23 9.21 0.79 0.23
C ASN A 23 7.72 1.06 0.45
N VAL A 24 6.87 0.08 0.14
CA VAL A 24 5.43 0.27 0.05
C VAL A 24 4.67 -0.50 1.12
N ILE A 25 3.82 0.18 1.87
CA ILE A 25 2.85 -0.48 2.76
C ILE A 25 1.47 -0.33 2.13
N PHE A 26 0.85 -1.47 1.84
CA PHE A 26 -0.53 -1.53 1.34
C PHE A 26 -1.48 -1.68 2.53
N VAL A 27 -2.32 -0.67 2.76
CA VAL A 27 -3.33 -0.65 3.82
C VAL A 27 -4.68 -1.00 3.20
N ILE A 28 -5.23 -2.17 3.54
CA ILE A 28 -6.36 -2.78 2.83
C ILE A 28 -7.58 -2.87 3.73
N ASP A 29 -8.66 -2.25 3.27
CA ASP A 29 -9.97 -2.34 3.90
C ASP A 29 -10.59 -3.72 3.68
N ARG A 30 -11.03 -4.34 4.77
CA ARG A 30 -11.75 -5.61 4.84
C ARG A 30 -13.05 -5.47 5.62
N SER A 31 -13.58 -4.26 5.77
CA SER A 31 -14.87 -3.99 6.41
C SER A 31 -16.02 -4.69 5.67
N GLY A 32 -17.17 -4.79 6.31
CA GLY A 32 -18.36 -5.43 5.72
C GLY A 32 -18.82 -4.80 4.40
N SER A 33 -18.55 -3.50 4.17
CA SER A 33 -18.91 -2.80 2.92
C SER A 33 -18.13 -3.31 1.70
N MET A 34 -16.98 -3.95 1.93
CA MET A 34 -16.14 -4.61 0.92
C MET A 34 -16.68 -5.98 0.47
N ALA A 35 -17.78 -6.48 1.05
CA ALA A 35 -18.29 -7.81 0.74
C ALA A 35 -18.68 -8.00 -0.75
N GLY A 36 -18.63 -9.27 -1.19
CA GLY A 36 -18.92 -9.67 -2.56
C GLY A 36 -17.81 -9.24 -3.53
N ARG A 37 -18.20 -8.61 -4.64
CA ARG A 37 -17.30 -8.34 -5.77
C ARG A 37 -16.12 -7.41 -5.42
N LYS A 38 -16.30 -6.48 -4.48
CA LYS A 38 -15.23 -5.52 -4.12
C LYS A 38 -14.02 -6.22 -3.53
N ILE A 39 -14.21 -7.10 -2.53
CA ILE A 39 -13.10 -7.84 -1.93
C ILE A 39 -12.46 -8.81 -2.93
N GLU A 40 -13.24 -9.41 -3.83
CA GLU A 40 -12.70 -10.25 -4.91
C GLU A 40 -11.77 -9.45 -5.84
N GLN A 41 -12.25 -8.29 -6.32
CA GLN A 41 -11.44 -7.40 -7.16
C GLN A 41 -10.21 -6.87 -6.44
N THR A 42 -10.32 -6.56 -5.14
CA THR A 42 -9.17 -6.18 -4.31
C THR A 42 -8.13 -7.30 -4.26
N ARG A 43 -8.55 -8.56 -4.04
CA ARG A 43 -7.61 -9.69 -4.07
C ARG A 43 -6.91 -9.81 -5.43
N ASP A 44 -7.66 -9.77 -6.52
CA ASP A 44 -7.09 -9.89 -7.87
C ASP A 44 -6.10 -8.76 -8.19
N ALA A 45 -6.45 -7.52 -7.83
CA ALA A 45 -5.57 -6.37 -8.02
C ALA A 45 -4.27 -6.50 -7.19
N LEU A 46 -4.37 -6.92 -5.92
CA LEU A 46 -3.19 -7.11 -5.08
C LEU A 46 -2.30 -8.25 -5.56
N LEU A 47 -2.89 -9.35 -6.03
CA LEU A 47 -2.14 -10.45 -6.64
C LEU A 47 -1.40 -9.98 -7.90
N LYS A 48 -2.01 -9.11 -8.70
CA LYS A 48 -1.33 -8.53 -9.87
C LYS A 48 -0.20 -7.58 -9.47
N ILE A 49 -0.44 -6.71 -8.49
CA ILE A 49 0.58 -5.80 -7.95
C ILE A 49 1.79 -6.58 -7.43
N LEU A 50 1.56 -7.69 -6.72
CA LEU A 50 2.63 -8.56 -6.20
C LEU A 50 3.52 -9.15 -7.32
N GLN A 51 2.95 -9.41 -8.50
CA GLN A 51 3.72 -9.88 -9.67
C GLN A 51 4.56 -8.77 -10.32
N ASP A 52 4.13 -7.52 -10.16
CA ASP A 52 4.78 -6.36 -10.79
C ASP A 52 5.83 -5.70 -9.86
N LEU A 53 5.94 -6.16 -8.60
CA LEU A 53 7.01 -5.75 -7.69
C LEU A 53 8.37 -6.22 -8.20
N ARG A 54 9.37 -5.35 -8.12
CA ARG A 54 10.75 -5.70 -8.50
C ARG A 54 11.52 -6.24 -7.29
N PRO A 55 12.53 -7.10 -7.48
CA PRO A 55 13.29 -7.70 -6.37
C PRO A 55 13.93 -6.69 -5.41
N GLU A 56 14.23 -5.47 -5.87
CA GLU A 56 14.75 -4.37 -5.05
C GLU A 56 13.69 -3.64 -4.20
N ASP A 57 12.41 -3.80 -4.53
CA ASP A 57 11.31 -3.20 -3.79
C ASP A 57 11.11 -3.94 -2.44
N HIS A 58 10.67 -3.19 -1.44
CA HIS A 58 10.27 -3.70 -0.13
C HIS A 58 8.79 -3.43 0.09
N PHE A 59 8.08 -4.38 0.66
CA PHE A 59 6.63 -4.25 0.82
C PHE A 59 6.11 -4.89 2.11
N ASN A 60 4.93 -4.44 2.53
CA ASN A 60 4.16 -5.06 3.60
C ASN A 60 2.65 -4.86 3.36
N PHE A 61 1.83 -5.69 3.99
CA PHE A 61 0.39 -5.55 4.05
C PHE A 61 -0.08 -5.26 5.46
N ILE A 62 -0.95 -4.28 5.58
CA ILE A 62 -1.76 -4.04 6.76
C ILE A 62 -3.20 -4.15 6.30
N THR A 63 -3.99 -4.98 6.96
CA THR A 63 -5.41 -5.08 6.68
C THR A 63 -6.19 -4.57 7.87
N PHE A 64 -7.34 -3.97 7.62
CA PHE A 64 -8.16 -3.45 8.70
C PHE A 64 -9.65 -3.70 8.47
N ASN A 65 -10.34 -3.90 9.58
CA ASN A 65 -11.78 -3.77 9.71
C ASN A 65 -12.06 -3.11 11.07
N SER A 66 -12.77 -3.78 11.98
CA SER A 66 -12.78 -3.43 13.41
C SER A 66 -11.45 -3.74 14.13
N LYS A 67 -10.51 -4.43 13.47
CA LYS A 67 -9.17 -4.72 13.99
C LYS A 67 -8.14 -4.46 12.90
N VAL A 68 -6.92 -4.12 13.30
CA VAL A 68 -5.76 -4.02 12.42
C VAL A 68 -4.97 -5.34 12.49
N VAL A 69 -4.61 -5.87 11.32
CA VAL A 69 -3.80 -7.10 11.19
C VAL A 69 -2.67 -6.84 10.21
N GLU A 70 -1.45 -7.02 10.69
CA GLU A 70 -0.23 -6.96 9.89
C GLU A 70 0.08 -8.35 9.30
N TRP A 71 0.49 -8.40 8.03
CA TRP A 71 1.05 -9.63 7.46
C TRP A 71 2.39 -9.99 8.11
N LYS A 72 3.25 -8.98 8.25
CA LYS A 72 4.56 -9.04 8.88
C LYS A 72 4.78 -7.78 9.71
N SER A 73 5.63 -7.86 10.73
CA SER A 73 5.97 -6.74 11.60
C SER A 73 6.94 -5.72 10.98
N SER A 74 7.45 -5.97 9.77
CA SER A 74 8.35 -5.08 9.05
C SER A 74 8.19 -5.21 7.54
N LEU A 75 8.68 -4.21 6.81
CA LEU A 75 8.87 -4.28 5.36
C LEU A 75 9.82 -5.42 4.99
N LEU A 76 9.40 -6.26 4.06
CA LEU A 76 10.23 -7.35 3.52
C LEU A 76 10.55 -7.10 2.06
N GLN A 77 11.77 -7.47 1.64
CA GLN A 77 12.17 -7.44 0.25
C GLN A 77 11.26 -8.34 -0.61
N ALA A 78 10.93 -7.92 -1.83
CA ALA A 78 10.11 -8.66 -2.78
C ALA A 78 10.84 -9.87 -3.42
N THR A 79 11.32 -10.78 -2.57
CA THR A 79 11.82 -12.08 -2.99
C THR A 79 10.66 -12.98 -3.43
N ALA A 80 10.92 -13.98 -4.28
CA ALA A 80 9.89 -14.91 -4.73
C ALA A 80 9.16 -15.61 -3.57
N GLU A 81 9.89 -15.94 -2.49
CA GLU A 81 9.31 -16.54 -1.28
C GLU A 81 8.37 -15.57 -0.55
N ASN A 82 8.81 -14.33 -0.34
CA ASN A 82 8.00 -13.32 0.33
C ASN A 82 6.76 -12.97 -0.49
N VAL A 83 6.89 -12.86 -1.82
CA VAL A 83 5.77 -12.63 -2.74
C VAL A 83 4.77 -13.79 -2.70
N ALA A 84 5.23 -15.04 -2.68
CA ALA A 84 4.34 -16.20 -2.57
C ALA A 84 3.63 -16.26 -1.21
N SER A 85 4.35 -15.98 -0.11
CA SER A 85 3.76 -15.92 1.24
C SER A 85 2.71 -14.81 1.35
N ALA A 86 3.00 -13.65 0.78
CA ALA A 86 2.09 -12.52 0.66
C ALA A 86 0.84 -12.85 -0.16
N ALA A 87 0.99 -13.51 -1.31
CA ALA A 87 -0.12 -13.95 -2.14
C ALA A 87 -1.04 -14.91 -1.38
N GLY A 88 -0.47 -15.84 -0.60
CA GLY A 88 -1.21 -16.70 0.31
C GLY A 88 -2.01 -15.91 1.35
N PHE A 89 -1.41 -14.88 1.96
CA PHE A 89 -2.10 -13.99 2.90
C PHE A 89 -3.27 -13.24 2.23
N VAL A 90 -3.08 -12.68 1.03
CA VAL A 90 -4.13 -11.97 0.26
C VAL A 90 -5.32 -12.90 -0.03
N GLN A 91 -5.08 -14.16 -0.36
CA GLN A 91 -6.15 -15.13 -0.61
C GLN A 91 -7.05 -15.38 0.60
N THR A 92 -6.55 -15.17 1.83
CA THR A 92 -7.35 -15.29 3.06
C THR A 92 -8.28 -14.12 3.32
N PHE A 93 -8.25 -13.08 2.48
CA PHE A 93 -9.02 -11.87 2.74
C PHE A 93 -10.51 -12.17 2.70
N SER A 94 -11.27 -11.56 3.59
CA SER A 94 -12.72 -11.69 3.74
C SER A 94 -13.25 -10.42 4.34
N ALA A 95 -14.42 -9.99 3.88
CA ALA A 95 -15.08 -8.77 4.31
C ALA A 95 -15.91 -9.05 5.57
N SER A 96 -15.68 -8.31 6.64
CA SER A 96 -16.41 -8.43 7.91
C SER A 96 -16.11 -7.24 8.83
N GLY A 97 -16.99 -6.97 9.78
CA GLY A 97 -16.76 -5.92 10.79
C GLY A 97 -16.91 -4.49 10.25
N GLY A 98 -16.47 -3.53 11.06
CA GLY A 98 -16.48 -2.10 10.76
C GLY A 98 -15.19 -1.62 10.09
N THR A 99 -14.91 -0.33 10.23
CA THR A 99 -13.85 0.37 9.47
C THR A 99 -13.01 1.23 10.41
N ASP A 100 -11.79 0.81 10.78
CA ASP A 100 -10.85 1.59 11.60
C ASP A 100 -9.63 2.07 10.78
N ILE A 101 -9.85 3.12 9.97
CA ILE A 101 -8.83 3.68 9.07
C ILE A 101 -7.71 4.36 9.87
N ASN A 102 -8.07 5.07 10.96
CA ASN A 102 -7.12 5.83 11.75
C ASN A 102 -6.02 4.92 12.31
N HIS A 103 -6.42 3.86 13.01
CA HIS A 103 -5.48 2.91 13.59
C HIS A 103 -4.65 2.21 12.51
N ALA A 104 -5.28 1.83 11.39
CA ALA A 104 -4.58 1.19 10.28
C ALA A 104 -3.45 2.08 9.70
N LEU A 105 -3.74 3.38 9.52
CA LEU A 105 -2.76 4.35 9.01
C LEU A 105 -1.66 4.64 10.04
N LEU A 106 -2.00 4.80 11.32
CA LEU A 106 -1.00 4.98 12.38
C LEU A 106 -0.06 3.77 12.49
N THR A 107 -0.60 2.55 12.37
CA THR A 107 0.20 1.32 12.32
C THR A 107 1.11 1.32 11.10
N ALA A 108 0.60 1.70 9.92
CA ALA A 108 1.42 1.81 8.70
C ALA A 108 2.58 2.80 8.85
N VAL A 109 2.32 3.98 9.40
CA VAL A 109 3.35 4.98 9.67
C VAL A 109 4.36 4.43 10.68
N SER A 110 3.92 3.76 11.75
CA SER A 110 4.83 3.18 12.74
C SER A 110 5.73 2.08 12.16
N VAL A 111 5.18 1.21 11.31
CA VAL A 111 5.95 0.15 10.62
C VAL A 111 7.00 0.77 9.70
N LEU A 112 6.65 1.84 8.99
CA LEU A 112 7.56 2.53 8.08
C LEU A 112 8.66 3.28 8.85
N ASP A 113 8.32 3.94 9.95
CA ASP A 113 9.28 4.69 10.80
C ASP A 113 10.29 3.76 11.48
N LYS A 114 9.85 2.56 11.89
CA LYS A 114 10.71 1.52 12.46
C LYS A 114 11.56 0.78 11.42
N ALA A 115 11.31 0.99 10.13
CA ALA A 115 12.01 0.26 9.07
C ALA A 115 13.47 0.69 9.00
N GLN A 116 14.34 -0.11 9.62
CA GLN A 116 15.79 0.05 9.54
C GLN A 116 16.32 -0.63 8.28
N ARG A 117 17.41 -0.10 7.70
CA ARG A 117 18.14 -0.71 6.56
C ARG A 117 17.36 -0.79 5.24
N LEU A 118 16.47 0.17 4.98
CA LEU A 118 15.90 0.33 3.64
C LEU A 118 16.99 0.78 2.65
N PRO A 119 16.86 0.46 1.35
CA PRO A 119 17.86 0.86 0.36
C PRO A 119 18.08 2.37 0.33
N GLU A 120 19.34 2.81 0.23
CA GLU A 120 19.64 4.22 -0.02
C GLU A 120 18.98 4.68 -1.33
N ARG A 121 18.48 5.92 -1.38
CA ARG A 121 17.75 6.47 -2.54
C ARG A 121 16.50 5.64 -2.93
N SER A 122 15.73 5.21 -1.94
CA SER A 122 14.42 4.59 -2.15
C SER A 122 13.29 5.57 -1.86
N VAL A 123 12.09 5.29 -2.38
CA VAL A 123 10.87 6.07 -2.12
C VAL A 123 9.95 5.27 -1.22
N SER A 124 9.60 5.85 -0.08
CA SER A 124 8.64 5.25 0.85
C SER A 124 7.24 5.77 0.61
N MET A 125 6.25 4.87 0.60
CA MET A 125 4.85 5.22 0.34
C MET A 125 3.88 4.30 1.07
N ILE A 126 2.73 4.87 1.43
CA ILE A 126 1.60 4.14 2.00
C ILE A 126 0.45 4.26 0.99
N ILE A 127 -0.13 3.12 0.60
CA ILE A 127 -1.27 3.07 -0.34
C ILE A 127 -2.46 2.50 0.41
N LEU A 128 -3.48 3.32 0.62
CA LEU A 128 -4.75 2.92 1.23
C LEU A 128 -5.76 2.49 0.15
N LEU A 129 -6.32 1.29 0.30
CA LEU A 129 -7.39 0.76 -0.54
C LEU A 129 -8.64 0.56 0.32
N THR A 130 -9.66 1.38 0.11
CA THR A 130 -10.95 1.37 0.82
C THR A 130 -12.08 1.73 -0.13
N ASP A 131 -13.32 1.35 0.18
CA ASP A 131 -14.51 1.85 -0.51
C ASP A 131 -15.04 3.17 0.07
N GLY A 132 -14.33 3.76 1.03
CA GLY A 132 -14.52 5.14 1.47
C GLY A 132 -15.67 5.34 2.47
N GLN A 133 -16.19 4.26 3.07
CA GLN A 133 -17.23 4.33 4.11
C GLN A 133 -16.60 4.15 5.51
N PRO A 134 -16.13 5.23 6.17
CA PRO A 134 -15.72 5.14 7.57
C PRO A 134 -16.95 4.88 8.44
N THR A 135 -16.89 3.83 9.27
CA THR A 135 -17.95 3.46 10.21
C THR A 135 -17.47 3.44 11.66
N SER A 136 -16.17 3.66 11.91
CA SER A 136 -15.57 3.67 13.25
C SER A 136 -14.31 4.56 13.28
N GLY A 137 -14.00 5.14 14.45
CA GLY A 137 -12.85 6.03 14.69
C GLY A 137 -13.27 7.47 15.02
N GLU A 138 -12.62 8.06 16.03
CA GLU A 138 -12.68 9.49 16.39
C GLU A 138 -11.59 10.29 15.66
#